data_AF-A0A9D2VI96-F1
#
_entry.id   AF-A0A9D2VI96-F1
#
_cell.length_a   1.000
_cell.length_b   1.000
_cell.length_c   1.000
_cell.angle_alpha   90.00
_cell.angle_beta   90.00
_cell.angle_gamma   90.00
#
_symmetry.space_group_name_H-M   'P 1'
#
loop_
_entity.id
_entity.type
_entity.pdbx_description
1 polymer ?
#
loop_
_entity_poly.entity_id
_entity_poly.type
_entity_poly.pdbx_seq_one_letter_code
_entity_poly.pdbx_strand_id
1 'polypeptide(L)'
;MAMGDGGLFRFSYCEKTLAQPAVMVPDEAPNDQPSYDETYQYDAIMSQQLWQPDVQFSGANVFTASDNQTLDAVGVWVPDDDIEVFIDVRVGLTDPTNPESAEPACSFHQSVECWGWYTIDLPQTVAVDAGQTFSVVVSLLDGDGDRSVPVEAALSLNDDPGFPSMRVYAASGESFLKATGSSVDEEGWVDCQDMGMELGNVCVKAFATERPVDPEEPEDPEEPTEPEDPESPEDPVAPEDPEAPDMPDDSKAPSPEAQSNSRADAAAAASRTSLARTNDPLASAAGTLACVATLSVVACAVGAARLRR
;
A
#
# COMPACT_ATOMS: atom_id res chain seq x y z
N MET A 1 5.55 -14.54 -38.30
CA MET A 1 5.41 -13.40 -39.22
C MET A 1 4.39 -12.47 -38.56
N ALA A 2 4.82 -11.34 -38.01
CA ALA A 2 3.88 -10.35 -37.49
C ALA A 2 3.21 -9.66 -38.69
N MET A 3 1.90 -9.46 -38.65
CA MET A 3 1.17 -8.70 -39.67
C MET A 3 1.47 -7.20 -39.50
N GLY A 4 1.45 -6.42 -40.59
CA GLY A 4 1.61 -4.96 -40.54
C GLY A 4 3.05 -4.47 -40.60
N ASP A 5 3.27 -3.20 -40.21
CA ASP A 5 4.57 -2.54 -40.18
C ASP A 5 5.16 -2.66 -38.77
N GLY A 6 6.10 -3.58 -38.58
CA GLY A 6 6.65 -3.88 -37.23
C GLY A 6 5.64 -4.44 -36.23
N GLY A 7 4.51 -4.99 -36.69
CA GLY A 7 3.41 -5.46 -35.84
C GLY A 7 2.29 -4.44 -35.61
N LEU A 8 2.43 -3.22 -36.13
CA LEU A 8 1.41 -2.18 -36.06
C LEU A 8 0.41 -2.30 -37.23
N PHE A 9 -0.87 -2.08 -36.94
CA PHE A 9 -1.94 -2.01 -37.93
C PHE A 9 -2.95 -0.92 -37.55
N ARG A 10 -3.71 -0.45 -38.54
CA ARG A 10 -4.68 0.65 -38.39
C ARG A 10 -6.09 0.09 -38.32
N PHE A 11 -6.89 0.58 -37.39
CA PHE A 11 -8.33 0.38 -37.38
C PHE A 11 -9.05 1.59 -37.96
N SER A 12 -10.18 1.35 -38.63
CA SER A 12 -11.09 2.43 -39.00
C SER A 12 -11.73 3.01 -37.74
N TYR A 13 -11.89 4.33 -37.68
CA TYR A 13 -12.72 4.95 -36.64
C TYR A 13 -14.18 4.48 -36.67
N CYS A 14 -14.63 3.88 -37.78
CA CYS A 14 -15.96 3.28 -37.91
C CYS A 14 -16.00 1.79 -37.50
N GLU A 15 -14.92 1.24 -36.92
CA GLU A 15 -14.93 -0.14 -36.42
C GLU A 15 -15.92 -0.25 -35.26
N LYS A 16 -16.93 -1.11 -35.41
CA LYS A 16 -18.07 -1.17 -34.50
C LYS A 16 -17.82 -2.08 -33.30
N THR A 17 -16.83 -2.98 -33.39
CA THR A 17 -16.49 -3.88 -32.28
C THR A 17 -15.62 -3.22 -31.21
N LEU A 18 -15.01 -2.06 -31.49
CA LEU A 18 -14.21 -1.26 -30.56
C LEU A 18 -15.02 -0.05 -30.06
N ALA A 19 -16.10 -0.31 -29.33
CA ALA A 19 -17.07 0.72 -28.95
C ALA A 19 -16.71 1.50 -27.67
N GLN A 20 -15.85 0.94 -26.81
CA GLN A 20 -15.54 1.48 -25.47
C GLN A 20 -14.05 1.29 -25.15
N PRO A 21 -13.14 1.99 -25.85
CA PRO A 21 -11.74 1.95 -25.50
C PRO A 21 -11.53 2.63 -24.14
N ALA A 22 -10.88 1.94 -23.20
CA ALA A 22 -10.27 2.58 -22.04
C ALA A 22 -8.90 3.12 -22.45
N VAL A 23 -8.60 4.36 -22.07
CA VAL A 23 -7.28 4.96 -22.26
C VAL A 23 -6.62 5.04 -20.89
N MET A 24 -5.44 4.45 -20.77
CA MET A 24 -4.55 4.66 -19.64
C MET A 24 -3.28 5.32 -20.14
N VAL A 25 -2.91 6.42 -19.52
CA VAL A 25 -1.62 7.06 -19.73
C VAL A 25 -0.75 6.62 -18.57
N PRO A 26 0.15 5.64 -18.76
CA PRO A 26 1.07 5.24 -17.70
C PRO A 26 2.01 6.39 -17.39
N ASP A 27 2.42 6.51 -16.13
CA ASP A 27 3.49 7.41 -15.75
C ASP A 27 4.79 7.01 -16.47
N GLU A 28 5.52 7.98 -17.00
CA GLU A 28 6.78 7.74 -17.71
C GLU A 28 7.92 7.69 -16.69
N ALA A 29 8.26 6.47 -16.25
CA ALA A 29 9.42 6.17 -15.43
C ALA A 29 10.69 6.91 -15.89
N PRO A 30 11.33 7.75 -15.05
CA PRO A 30 12.61 8.34 -15.37
C PRO A 30 13.67 7.23 -15.53
N ASN A 31 14.18 7.04 -16.75
CA ASN A 31 15.25 6.10 -17.05
C ASN A 31 14.90 4.62 -16.79
N ASP A 32 13.67 4.19 -17.07
CA ASP A 32 13.18 2.81 -16.87
C ASP A 32 13.17 2.35 -15.39
N GLN A 33 13.27 3.28 -14.43
CA GLN A 33 13.15 2.98 -13.00
C GLN A 33 11.75 3.35 -12.48
N PRO A 34 11.17 2.59 -11.52
CA PRO A 34 9.92 2.96 -10.88
C PRO A 34 9.99 4.39 -10.34
N SER A 35 8.91 5.17 -10.52
CA SER A 35 8.81 6.53 -9.97
C SER A 35 8.77 6.55 -8.44
N TYR A 36 8.41 5.42 -7.82
CA TYR A 36 8.22 5.27 -6.38
C TYR A 36 8.76 3.92 -5.92
N ASP A 37 9.30 3.88 -4.70
CA ASP A 37 9.86 2.68 -4.08
C ASP A 37 8.77 1.83 -3.40
N GLU A 38 7.73 2.47 -2.87
CA GLU A 38 6.66 1.81 -2.11
C GLU A 38 5.26 2.34 -2.50
N THR A 39 4.26 1.45 -2.47
CA THR A 39 2.85 1.78 -2.71
C THR A 39 1.99 1.24 -1.59
N TYR A 40 1.46 2.16 -0.78
CA TYR A 40 0.50 1.85 0.27
C TYR A 40 -0.91 1.80 -0.32
N GLN A 41 -1.53 0.61 -0.31
CA GLN A 41 -2.87 0.39 -0.84
C GLN A 41 -3.58 -0.76 -0.14
N TYR A 42 -4.92 -0.69 -0.08
CA TYR A 42 -5.77 -1.77 0.45
C TYR A 42 -6.84 -2.26 -0.53
N ASP A 43 -7.09 -1.52 -1.62
CA ASP A 43 -7.99 -1.91 -2.70
C ASP A 43 -7.28 -2.81 -3.73
N ALA A 44 -8.05 -3.70 -4.35
CA ALA A 44 -7.58 -4.64 -5.37
C ALA A 44 -8.55 -4.79 -6.56
N ILE A 45 -9.81 -4.37 -6.42
CA ILE A 45 -10.83 -4.50 -7.48
C ILE A 45 -11.43 -3.14 -7.85
N MET A 46 -12.57 -3.16 -8.56
CA MET A 46 -13.22 -1.95 -9.04
C MET A 46 -13.57 -0.97 -7.92
N SER A 47 -13.38 0.31 -8.21
CA SER A 47 -13.92 1.40 -7.42
C SER A 47 -15.39 1.65 -7.77
N GLN A 48 -16.19 1.97 -6.76
CA GLN A 48 -17.56 2.45 -6.85
C GLN A 48 -17.65 3.80 -6.14
N GLN A 49 -18.62 4.62 -6.52
CA GLN A 49 -18.84 5.91 -5.88
C GLN A 49 -19.82 5.77 -4.72
N LEU A 50 -19.38 6.12 -3.51
CA LEU A 50 -20.24 6.27 -2.35
C LEU A 50 -20.76 7.72 -2.30
N TRP A 51 -22.06 7.88 -2.52
CA TRP A 51 -22.75 9.17 -2.53
C TRP A 51 -24.19 8.99 -2.07
N GLN A 52 -24.79 10.03 -1.48
CA GLN A 52 -26.20 10.07 -1.13
C GLN A 52 -26.69 11.54 -1.06
N PRO A 53 -27.94 11.84 -1.47
CA PRO A 53 -28.51 13.17 -1.30
C PRO A 53 -28.45 13.65 0.15
N ASP A 54 -28.11 14.93 0.33
CA ASP A 54 -28.02 15.63 1.63
C ASP A 54 -26.99 15.04 2.63
N VAL A 55 -26.10 14.17 2.17
CA VAL A 55 -25.03 13.54 2.95
C VAL A 55 -23.68 13.80 2.29
N GLN A 56 -22.77 14.38 3.05
CA GLN A 56 -21.40 14.62 2.62
C GLN A 56 -20.50 13.51 3.14
N PHE A 57 -19.81 12.81 2.23
CA PHE A 57 -18.89 11.74 2.60
C PHE A 57 -17.43 12.21 2.62
N SER A 58 -16.65 11.61 3.52
CA SER A 58 -15.19 11.61 3.50
C SER A 58 -14.71 10.19 3.77
N GLY A 59 -13.64 9.79 3.11
CA GLY A 59 -13.02 8.48 3.26
C GLY A 59 -11.57 8.63 3.66
N ALA A 60 -11.02 7.63 4.31
CA ALA A 60 -9.60 7.61 4.59
C ALA A 60 -9.07 6.17 4.63
N ASN A 61 -7.82 6.01 4.21
CA ASN A 61 -7.03 4.84 4.58
C ASN A 61 -6.00 5.22 5.63
N VAL A 62 -5.75 4.34 6.59
CA VAL A 62 -4.73 4.45 7.63
C VAL A 62 -3.67 3.40 7.36
N PHE A 63 -2.44 3.84 7.16
CA PHE A 63 -1.29 3.01 6.83
C PHE A 63 -0.25 3.05 7.95
N THR A 64 0.64 2.05 7.96
CA THR A 64 1.85 2.06 8.77
C THR A 64 3.05 2.04 7.84
N ALA A 65 3.95 3.01 7.97
CA ALA A 65 5.13 3.08 7.13
C ALA A 65 6.04 1.87 7.37
N SER A 66 6.51 1.23 6.30
CA SER A 66 7.42 0.08 6.40
C SER A 66 8.84 0.52 6.76
N ASP A 67 9.25 1.70 6.28
CA ASP A 67 10.60 2.23 6.38
C ASP A 67 10.60 3.76 6.56
N ASN A 68 11.78 4.35 6.77
CA ASN A 68 11.95 5.80 6.76
C ASN A 68 11.85 6.33 5.32
N GLN A 69 10.76 7.01 5.02
CA GLN A 69 10.40 7.39 3.66
C GLN A 69 9.85 8.82 3.58
N THR A 70 9.63 9.27 2.36
CA THR A 70 8.83 10.46 2.03
C THR A 70 7.65 10.03 1.18
N LEU A 71 6.44 10.44 1.58
CA LEU A 71 5.25 10.35 0.74
C LEU A 71 5.33 11.47 -0.29
N ASP A 72 5.15 11.14 -1.57
CA ASP A 72 5.36 12.04 -2.69
C ASP A 72 4.08 12.32 -3.47
N ALA A 73 3.19 11.33 -3.57
CA ALA A 73 1.95 11.44 -4.32
C ALA A 73 0.83 10.58 -3.71
N VAL A 74 -0.40 10.88 -4.10
CA VAL A 74 -1.61 10.13 -3.74
C VAL A 74 -2.28 9.60 -5.00
N GLY A 75 -2.65 8.32 -4.99
CA GLY A 75 -3.46 7.69 -6.03
C GLY A 75 -4.94 7.73 -5.65
N VAL A 76 -5.83 8.14 -6.55
CA VAL A 76 -7.27 8.25 -6.26
C VAL A 76 -8.14 7.97 -7.48
N TRP A 77 -9.32 7.37 -7.27
CA TRP A 77 -10.30 7.08 -8.31
C TRP A 77 -11.30 8.21 -8.32
N VAL A 78 -11.48 8.77 -9.50
CA VAL A 78 -12.42 9.84 -9.74
C VAL A 78 -13.53 9.27 -10.63
N PRO A 79 -14.77 9.17 -10.13
CA PRO A 79 -15.85 8.46 -10.80
C PRO A 79 -16.60 9.29 -11.85
N ASP A 80 -16.33 10.59 -11.93
CA ASP A 80 -17.01 11.53 -12.82
C ASP A 80 -16.06 12.62 -13.34
N ASP A 81 -16.54 13.40 -14.30
CA ASP A 81 -15.85 14.54 -14.89
C ASP A 81 -15.97 15.79 -13.98
N ASP A 82 -15.05 16.76 -14.17
CA ASP A 82 -15.06 18.05 -13.47
C ASP A 82 -15.15 17.96 -11.93
N ILE A 83 -14.40 17.03 -11.33
CA ILE A 83 -14.38 16.80 -9.88
C ILE A 83 -13.25 17.59 -9.21
N GLU A 84 -13.54 18.19 -8.06
CA GLU A 84 -12.53 18.73 -7.15
C GLU A 84 -12.15 17.68 -6.09
N VAL A 85 -10.91 17.20 -6.15
CA VAL A 85 -10.37 16.20 -5.22
C VAL A 85 -9.75 16.91 -4.02
N PHE A 86 -10.20 16.61 -2.81
CA PHE A 86 -9.62 17.12 -1.56
C PHE A 86 -8.79 16.02 -0.90
N ILE A 87 -7.54 16.32 -0.55
CA ILE A 87 -6.58 15.38 0.03
C ILE A 87 -5.98 15.99 1.30
N ASP A 88 -5.99 15.23 2.39
CA ASP A 88 -5.37 15.59 3.66
C ASP A 88 -4.54 14.40 4.18
N VAL A 89 -3.23 14.58 4.25
CA VAL A 89 -2.26 13.59 4.73
C VAL A 89 -1.86 13.94 6.15
N ARG A 90 -2.00 12.98 7.08
CA ARG A 90 -1.69 13.16 8.51
C ARG A 90 -0.70 12.10 8.96
N VAL A 91 0.22 12.49 9.83
CA VAL A 91 1.31 11.61 10.31
C VAL A 91 1.31 11.59 11.82
N GLY A 92 1.55 10.41 12.41
CA GLY A 92 1.60 10.25 13.86
C GLY A 92 0.21 10.29 14.51
N LEU A 93 -0.75 9.56 13.94
CA LEU A 93 -2.11 9.44 14.47
C LEU A 93 -2.09 9.12 15.97
N THR A 94 -2.91 9.83 16.74
CA THR A 94 -3.00 9.66 18.21
C THR A 94 -4.15 8.74 18.62
N ASP A 95 -5.10 8.52 17.73
CA ASP A 95 -6.21 7.59 17.86
C ASP A 95 -6.33 6.76 16.56
N PRO A 96 -6.07 5.44 16.60
CA PRO A 96 -6.09 4.59 15.42
C PRO A 96 -7.48 4.42 14.81
N THR A 97 -8.55 4.82 15.50
CA THR A 97 -9.93 4.77 15.00
C THR A 97 -10.39 6.09 14.38
N ASN A 98 -9.54 7.11 14.44
CA ASN A 98 -9.80 8.44 13.90
C ASN A 98 -8.66 8.86 12.97
N PRO A 99 -8.84 8.73 11.64
CA PRO A 99 -7.89 9.19 10.63
C PRO A 99 -7.50 10.66 10.74
N GLU A 100 -8.29 11.49 11.43
CA GLU A 100 -8.04 12.92 11.65
C GLU A 100 -7.46 13.22 13.06
N SER A 101 -6.94 12.21 13.77
CA SER A 101 -6.46 12.37 15.15
C SER A 101 -5.11 13.08 15.31
N ALA A 102 -4.41 13.38 14.21
CA ALA A 102 -3.21 14.21 14.18
C ALA A 102 -3.44 15.46 13.34
N GLU A 103 -2.63 16.50 13.51
CA GLU A 103 -2.68 17.69 12.64
C GLU A 103 -2.26 17.33 11.19
N PRO A 104 -2.79 18.03 10.18
CA PRO A 104 -2.39 17.83 8.79
C PRO A 104 -0.89 18.08 8.57
N ALA A 105 -0.21 17.10 7.98
CA ALA A 105 1.15 17.26 7.47
C ALA A 105 1.17 17.87 6.06
N CYS A 106 0.16 17.56 5.25
CA CYS A 106 -0.10 18.18 3.95
C CYS A 106 -1.62 18.20 3.69
N SER A 107 -2.18 19.31 3.23
CA SER A 107 -3.62 19.43 2.94
C SER A 107 -3.82 20.35 1.75
N PHE A 108 -4.51 19.88 0.72
CA PHE A 108 -4.73 20.62 -0.53
C PHE A 108 -5.91 20.05 -1.33
N HIS A 109 -6.24 20.71 -2.43
CA HIS A 109 -7.24 20.22 -3.38
C HIS A 109 -6.77 20.44 -4.81
N GLN A 110 -7.28 19.62 -5.74
CA GLN A 110 -7.00 19.71 -7.17
C GLN A 110 -8.24 19.36 -8.00
N SER A 111 -8.55 20.21 -8.98
CA SER A 111 -9.59 19.92 -9.98
C SER A 111 -9.06 18.96 -11.04
N VAL A 112 -9.88 17.98 -11.41
CA VAL A 112 -9.61 17.03 -12.50
C VAL A 112 -10.76 17.05 -13.51
N GLU A 113 -10.43 16.95 -14.79
CA GLU A 113 -11.39 17.15 -15.89
C GLU A 113 -12.15 15.87 -16.24
N CYS A 114 -11.53 14.70 -16.14
CA CYS A 114 -12.12 13.45 -16.61
C CYS A 114 -12.22 12.42 -15.48
N TRP A 115 -13.19 11.51 -15.57
CA TRP A 115 -13.19 10.32 -14.72
C TRP A 115 -11.96 9.44 -15.00
N GLY A 116 -11.45 8.76 -13.97
CA GLY A 116 -10.34 7.84 -14.09
C GLY A 116 -9.50 7.69 -12.83
N TRP A 117 -8.34 7.07 -12.99
CA TRP A 117 -7.36 6.89 -11.92
C TRP A 117 -6.28 7.98 -12.04
N TYR A 118 -6.11 8.76 -10.99
CA TYR A 118 -5.15 9.86 -10.94
C TYR A 118 -4.01 9.54 -9.98
N THR A 119 -2.80 9.91 -10.36
CA THR A 119 -1.66 10.07 -9.44
C THR A 119 -1.45 11.57 -9.27
N ILE A 120 -1.63 12.06 -8.05
CA ILE A 120 -1.60 13.48 -7.72
C ILE A 120 -0.40 13.75 -6.83
N ASP A 121 0.55 14.54 -7.31
CA ASP A 121 1.72 14.96 -6.55
C ASP A 121 1.30 15.77 -5.33
N LEU A 122 1.90 15.45 -4.18
CA LEU A 122 1.76 16.28 -2.99
C LEU A 122 2.50 17.61 -3.22
N PRO A 123 1.89 18.77 -2.93
CA PRO A 123 2.57 20.07 -3.07
C PRO A 123 3.76 20.21 -2.12
N GLN A 124 3.79 19.39 -1.06
CA GLN A 124 4.91 19.21 -0.15
C GLN A 124 4.99 17.73 0.21
N THR A 125 6.15 17.12 -0.05
CA THR A 125 6.44 15.74 0.37
C THR A 125 6.34 15.59 1.88
N VAL A 126 5.86 14.45 2.36
CA VAL A 126 5.59 14.21 3.79
C VAL A 126 6.51 13.12 4.32
N ALA A 127 7.38 13.47 5.26
CA ALA A 127 8.28 12.53 5.91
C ALA A 127 7.50 11.59 6.86
N VAL A 128 7.72 10.29 6.75
CA VAL A 128 7.22 9.26 7.67
C VAL A 128 8.36 8.35 8.12
N ASP A 129 8.43 8.05 9.40
CA ASP A 129 9.44 7.15 9.96
C ASP A 129 8.91 5.70 10.00
N ALA A 130 9.81 4.72 9.95
CA ALA A 130 9.46 3.30 9.98
C ALA A 130 8.56 2.98 11.20
N GLY A 131 7.44 2.29 10.96
CA GLY A 131 6.45 1.96 11.99
C GLY A 131 5.52 3.11 12.38
N GLN A 132 5.70 4.32 11.83
CA GLN A 132 4.80 5.44 12.09
C GLN A 132 3.51 5.28 11.28
N THR A 133 2.37 5.51 11.94
CA THR A 133 1.07 5.52 11.27
C THR A 133 0.82 6.86 10.58
N PHE A 134 0.24 6.80 9.39
CA PHE A 134 -0.25 7.97 8.68
C PHE A 134 -1.62 7.67 8.05
N SER A 135 -2.40 8.71 7.77
CA SER A 135 -3.65 8.59 7.04
C SER A 135 -3.63 9.44 5.77
N VAL A 136 -4.38 8.97 4.77
CA VAL A 136 -4.74 9.77 3.60
C VAL A 136 -6.26 9.90 3.60
N VAL A 137 -6.74 11.10 3.93
CA VAL A 137 -8.15 11.46 3.94
C VAL A 137 -8.50 12.07 2.58
N VAL A 138 -9.59 11.59 1.97
CA VAL A 138 -10.05 12.00 0.65
C VAL A 138 -11.54 12.31 0.64
N SER A 139 -11.93 13.29 -0.16
CA SER A 139 -13.33 13.48 -0.58
C SER A 139 -13.38 14.15 -1.95
N LEU A 140 -14.41 13.79 -2.72
CA LEU A 140 -14.60 14.23 -4.10
C LEU A 140 -15.81 15.16 -4.14
N LEU A 141 -15.62 16.40 -4.57
CA LEU A 141 -16.68 17.40 -4.67
C LEU A 141 -17.06 17.59 -6.14
N ASP A 142 -18.35 17.42 -6.44
CA ASP A 142 -18.89 17.69 -7.77
C ASP A 142 -19.37 19.15 -7.93
N GLY A 143 -19.82 19.49 -9.14
CA GLY A 143 -20.32 20.82 -9.48
C GLY A 143 -21.66 21.19 -8.80
N ASP A 144 -22.39 20.21 -8.26
CA ASP A 144 -23.63 20.43 -7.51
C ASP A 144 -23.36 20.68 -6.01
N GLY A 145 -22.13 20.44 -5.56
CA GLY A 145 -21.67 20.67 -4.20
C GLY A 145 -21.75 19.44 -3.29
N ASP A 146 -22.03 18.26 -3.85
CA ASP A 146 -22.11 17.02 -3.10
C ASP A 146 -20.73 16.39 -2.94
N ARG A 147 -20.48 15.81 -1.76
CA ARG A 147 -19.23 15.11 -1.47
C ARG A 147 -19.41 13.60 -1.50
N SER A 148 -18.64 12.95 -2.37
CA SER A 148 -18.58 11.50 -2.51
C SER A 148 -17.19 10.95 -2.20
N VAL A 149 -17.09 9.63 -2.11
CA VAL A 149 -15.83 8.92 -1.83
C VAL A 149 -15.74 7.70 -2.75
N PRO A 150 -14.57 7.42 -3.34
CA PRO A 150 -14.37 6.20 -4.10
C PRO A 150 -14.11 5.03 -3.13
N VAL A 151 -14.94 4.00 -3.19
CA VAL A 151 -14.84 2.81 -2.34
C VAL A 151 -14.81 1.55 -3.18
N GLU A 152 -13.99 0.60 -2.79
CA GLU A 152 -14.02 -0.74 -3.33
C GLU A 152 -15.36 -1.37 -2.91
N ALA A 153 -16.13 -1.93 -3.84
CA ALA A 153 -17.37 -2.63 -3.49
C ALA A 153 -17.61 -3.81 -4.42
N ALA A 154 -18.11 -4.90 -3.86
CA ALA A 154 -18.52 -6.03 -4.69
C ALA A 154 -19.87 -5.68 -5.33
N LEU A 155 -19.89 -5.55 -6.65
CA LEU A 155 -21.15 -5.52 -7.38
C LEU A 155 -21.71 -6.94 -7.44
N SER A 156 -22.75 -7.21 -6.66
CA SER A 156 -23.67 -8.30 -7.00
C SER A 156 -24.53 -7.84 -8.17
N LEU A 157 -24.05 -8.06 -9.39
CA LEU A 157 -24.86 -7.85 -10.60
C LEU A 157 -25.95 -8.94 -10.63
N ASN A 158 -27.03 -8.69 -9.90
CA ASN A 158 -28.34 -9.34 -10.00
C ASN A 158 -28.32 -10.85 -10.26
N ASP A 159 -27.67 -11.64 -9.39
CA ASP A 159 -27.69 -13.12 -9.48
C ASP A 159 -27.36 -13.66 -10.90
N ASP A 160 -26.56 -12.95 -11.72
CA ASP A 160 -26.15 -13.45 -13.03
C ASP A 160 -25.15 -14.60 -12.83
N PRO A 161 -25.53 -15.86 -13.10
CA PRO A 161 -24.65 -17.01 -12.87
C PRO A 161 -23.41 -17.01 -13.79
N GLY A 162 -23.34 -16.13 -14.79
CA GLY A 162 -22.20 -15.94 -15.68
C GLY A 162 -21.16 -14.94 -15.18
N PHE A 163 -21.48 -14.10 -14.18
CA PHE A 163 -20.52 -13.17 -13.58
C PHE A 163 -19.82 -13.82 -12.37
N PRO A 164 -18.47 -13.81 -12.33
CA PRO A 164 -17.77 -14.32 -11.16
C PRO A 164 -18.17 -13.50 -9.93
N SER A 165 -18.53 -14.18 -8.84
CA SER A 165 -18.79 -13.51 -7.57
C SER A 165 -17.53 -12.78 -7.13
N MET A 166 -17.58 -11.45 -7.09
CA MET A 166 -16.51 -10.62 -6.55
C MET A 166 -16.66 -10.56 -5.04
N ARG A 167 -15.54 -10.54 -4.33
CA ARG A 167 -15.51 -10.33 -2.89
C ARG A 167 -14.58 -9.17 -2.62
N VAL A 168 -15.05 -8.26 -1.78
CA VAL A 168 -14.24 -7.20 -1.19
C VAL A 168 -13.89 -7.56 0.24
N TYR A 169 -12.81 -6.97 0.72
CA TYR A 169 -12.34 -7.16 2.08
C TYR A 169 -11.82 -5.84 2.61
N ALA A 170 -12.21 -5.48 3.84
CA ALA A 170 -11.60 -4.42 4.62
C ALA A 170 -11.25 -5.01 5.99
N ALA A 171 -9.98 -4.91 6.39
CA ALA A 171 -9.56 -5.29 7.73
C ALA A 171 -9.78 -4.14 8.71
N SER A 172 -9.89 -4.46 10.00
CA SER A 172 -10.04 -3.44 11.03
C SER A 172 -8.87 -2.48 11.00
N GLY A 173 -9.18 -1.19 11.06
CA GLY A 173 -8.19 -0.13 11.10
C GLY A 173 -7.57 0.24 9.75
N GLU A 174 -7.97 -0.39 8.64
CA GLU A 174 -7.43 -0.06 7.30
C GLU A 174 -8.14 1.15 6.69
N SER A 175 -9.47 1.11 6.63
CA SER A 175 -10.28 2.10 5.93
C SER A 175 -11.40 2.62 6.82
N PHE A 176 -11.69 3.92 6.68
CA PHE A 176 -12.72 4.59 7.45
C PHE A 176 -13.57 5.49 6.55
N LEU A 177 -14.84 5.60 6.90
CA LEU A 177 -15.80 6.49 6.28
C LEU A 177 -16.38 7.44 7.34
N LYS A 178 -16.58 8.69 6.96
CA LYS A 178 -17.29 9.69 7.73
C LYS A 178 -18.41 10.24 6.87
N ALA A 179 -19.61 10.28 7.43
CA ALA A 179 -20.76 10.94 6.85
C ALA A 179 -21.13 12.15 7.72
N THR A 180 -21.47 13.26 7.09
CA THR A 180 -22.06 14.44 7.74
C THR A 180 -23.29 14.89 6.96
N GLY A 181 -24.19 15.63 7.58
CA GLY A 181 -25.41 16.10 6.92
C GLY A 181 -26.64 16.03 7.82
N SER A 182 -27.76 16.56 7.32
CA SER A 182 -28.97 16.70 8.15
C SER A 182 -29.65 15.37 8.49
N SER A 183 -29.29 14.29 7.80
CA SER A 183 -29.81 12.93 7.99
C SER A 183 -28.87 12.01 8.77
N VAL A 184 -27.75 12.54 9.29
CA VAL A 184 -26.77 11.79 10.08
C VAL A 184 -26.99 12.07 11.56
N ASP A 185 -27.36 11.03 12.33
CA ASP A 185 -27.67 11.17 13.76
C ASP A 185 -26.43 11.49 14.62
N GLU A 186 -25.26 10.99 14.23
CA GLU A 186 -23.99 11.23 14.93
C GLU A 186 -22.82 11.26 13.94
N GLU A 187 -22.05 12.34 13.95
CA GLU A 187 -20.92 12.54 13.03
C GLU A 187 -19.64 11.84 13.51
N GLY A 188 -18.91 11.28 12.55
CA GLY A 188 -17.50 10.94 12.67
C GLY A 188 -17.13 9.65 11.94
N TRP A 189 -15.88 9.22 12.14
CA TRP A 189 -15.30 8.07 11.47
C TRP A 189 -15.88 6.74 11.94
N VAL A 190 -16.11 5.84 10.97
CA VAL A 190 -16.55 4.47 11.15
C VAL A 190 -15.65 3.58 10.31
N ASP A 191 -15.14 2.51 10.93
CA ASP A 191 -14.31 1.50 10.27
C ASP A 191 -15.14 0.76 9.21
N CYS A 192 -14.63 0.64 7.98
CA CYS A 192 -15.32 -0.03 6.88
C CYS A 192 -15.69 -1.48 7.23
N GLN A 193 -14.89 -2.17 8.05
CA GLN A 193 -15.20 -3.54 8.49
C GLN A 193 -16.53 -3.62 9.26
N ASP A 194 -16.90 -2.56 9.98
CA ASP A 194 -18.10 -2.51 10.83
C ASP A 194 -19.37 -2.12 10.07
N MET A 195 -19.25 -1.74 8.79
CA MET A 195 -20.37 -1.25 7.98
C MET A 195 -21.38 -2.35 7.61
N GLY A 196 -21.02 -3.63 7.76
CA GLY A 196 -21.94 -4.76 7.58
C GLY A 196 -22.51 -4.91 6.16
N MET A 197 -21.82 -4.36 5.17
CA MET A 197 -22.15 -4.39 3.74
C MET A 197 -20.97 -4.95 2.93
N GLU A 198 -21.19 -5.30 1.66
CA GLU A 198 -20.11 -5.71 0.75
C GLU A 198 -19.31 -4.50 0.24
N LEU A 199 -18.80 -3.70 1.19
CA LEU A 199 -17.93 -2.56 0.99
C LEU A 199 -16.54 -2.93 1.49
N GLY A 200 -15.53 -2.63 0.66
CA GLY A 200 -14.12 -2.84 0.93
C GLY A 200 -13.46 -1.53 1.37
N ASN A 201 -12.24 -1.32 0.89
CA ASN A 201 -11.43 -0.18 1.28
C ASN A 201 -11.73 1.07 0.47
N VAL A 202 -11.38 2.25 1.00
CA VAL A 202 -11.40 3.47 0.19
C VAL A 202 -10.35 3.31 -0.92
N CYS A 203 -10.72 3.60 -2.16
CA CYS A 203 -9.81 3.50 -3.30
C CYS A 203 -8.88 4.71 -3.34
N VAL A 204 -7.96 4.74 -2.38
CA VAL A 204 -6.90 5.74 -2.23
C VAL A 204 -5.59 5.05 -1.91
N LYS A 205 -4.51 5.52 -2.54
CA LYS A 205 -3.16 4.99 -2.40
C LYS A 205 -2.20 6.09 -1.97
N ALA A 206 -1.13 5.75 -1.28
CA ALA A 206 0.00 6.65 -1.06
C ALA A 206 1.25 6.08 -1.74
N PHE A 207 1.97 6.95 -2.43
CA PHE A 207 3.21 6.60 -3.11
C PHE A 207 4.38 7.25 -2.39
N ALA A 208 5.42 6.46 -2.15
CA ALA A 208 6.56 6.90 -1.35
C ALA A 208 7.90 6.54 -1.99
N THR A 209 8.89 7.36 -1.71
CA THR A 209 10.31 7.12 -2.03
C THR A 209 11.12 6.96 -0.75
N GLU A 210 12.23 6.23 -0.85
CA GLU A 210 13.20 6.10 0.23
C GLU A 210 13.74 7.49 0.61
N ARG A 211 13.74 7.80 1.92
CA ARG A 211 14.35 9.03 2.39
C ARG A 211 15.87 8.91 2.21
N PRO A 212 16.55 9.91 1.62
CA PRO A 212 18.01 9.91 1.59
C PRO A 212 18.55 9.81 3.00
N VAL A 213 19.40 8.82 3.27
CA VAL A 213 20.09 8.69 4.56
C VAL A 213 21.05 9.87 4.67
N ASP A 214 20.87 10.72 5.68
CA ASP A 214 21.85 11.76 5.99
C ASP A 214 23.19 11.05 6.30
N PRO A 215 24.30 11.37 5.63
CA PRO A 215 25.59 10.77 5.95
C PRO A 215 25.85 10.92 7.46
N GLU A 216 26.07 9.80 8.16
CA GLU A 216 26.39 9.84 9.59
C GLU A 216 27.56 10.80 9.81
N GLU A 217 27.38 11.76 10.72
CA GLU A 217 28.50 12.62 11.15
C GLU A 217 29.64 11.70 11.60
N PRO A 218 30.87 11.91 11.11
CA PRO A 218 31.99 11.05 11.49
C PRO A 218 32.10 11.03 13.02
N GLU A 219 32.13 9.84 13.61
CA GLU A 219 32.35 9.70 15.05
C GLU A 219 33.60 10.48 15.43
N ASP A 220 33.45 11.40 16.39
CA ASP A 220 34.57 12.17 16.91
C ASP A 220 35.62 11.17 17.43
N PRO A 221 36.88 11.21 16.97
CA PRO A 221 37.86 10.22 17.35
C PRO A 221 37.98 10.16 18.87
N GLU A 222 37.92 8.96 19.45
CA GLU A 222 38.06 8.77 20.90
C GLU A 222 39.31 9.51 21.40
N GLU A 223 39.15 10.33 22.46
CA GLU A 223 40.30 10.97 23.09
C GLU A 223 41.30 9.88 23.50
N PRO A 224 42.60 10.05 23.17
CA PRO A 224 43.59 9.05 23.49
C PRO A 224 43.60 8.80 24.99
N THR A 225 43.40 7.55 25.39
CA THR A 225 43.54 7.14 26.78
C THR A 225 44.96 7.45 27.24
N GLU A 226 45.08 8.14 28.37
CA GLU A 226 46.38 8.34 28.99
C GLU A 226 47.02 6.96 29.23
N PRO A 227 48.26 6.73 28.80
CA PRO A 227 48.91 5.45 29.00
C PRO A 227 49.00 5.18 30.50
N GLU A 228 48.57 3.98 30.92
CA GLU A 228 48.74 3.57 32.31
C GLU A 228 50.23 3.57 32.67
N ASP A 229 50.54 4.12 33.84
CA ASP A 229 51.89 4.16 34.38
C ASP A 229 52.40 2.70 34.50
N PRO A 230 53.59 2.37 33.97
CA PRO A 230 54.06 0.99 33.97
C PRO A 230 54.21 0.50 35.41
N GLU A 231 53.60 -0.65 35.71
CA GLU A 231 53.80 -1.30 36.99
C GLU A 231 55.29 -1.62 37.20
N SER A 232 55.78 -1.36 38.42
CA SER A 232 57.17 -1.60 38.78
C SER A 232 57.52 -3.08 38.60
N PRO A 233 58.71 -3.39 38.05
CA PRO A 233 59.10 -4.75 37.79
C PRO A 233 59.16 -5.56 39.09
N GLU A 234 58.56 -6.75 39.08
CA GLU A 234 58.70 -7.70 40.18
C GLU A 234 60.15 -8.19 40.28
N ASP A 235 60.61 -8.38 41.52
CA ASP A 235 61.96 -8.85 41.84
C ASP A 235 62.23 -10.24 41.22
N PRO A 236 63.47 -10.51 40.75
CA PRO A 236 63.76 -11.73 40.01
C PRO A 236 63.67 -12.96 40.91
N VAL A 237 62.94 -13.97 40.44
CA VAL A 237 62.84 -15.28 41.10
C VAL A 237 64.17 -16.02 40.98
N ALA A 238 64.65 -16.54 42.11
CA ALA A 238 65.87 -17.33 42.20
C ALA A 238 65.75 -18.66 41.41
N PRO A 239 66.84 -19.14 40.77
CA PRO A 239 66.77 -20.33 39.94
C PRO A 239 66.65 -21.60 40.80
N GLU A 240 65.76 -22.50 40.41
CA GLU A 240 65.67 -23.85 40.97
C GLU A 240 66.66 -24.81 40.28
N ASP A 241 67.21 -25.74 41.06
CA ASP A 241 68.20 -26.76 40.68
C ASP A 241 67.53 -27.88 39.84
N PRO A 242 68.21 -28.51 38.85
CA PRO A 242 67.53 -29.39 37.90
C PRO A 242 67.32 -30.78 38.50
N GLU A 243 66.10 -31.29 38.41
CA GLU A 243 65.82 -32.69 38.72
C GLU A 243 66.32 -33.64 37.62
N ALA A 244 66.80 -34.81 38.07
CA ALA A 244 67.33 -35.92 37.27
C ALA A 244 66.22 -36.67 36.51
N PRO A 245 66.55 -37.40 35.43
CA PRO A 245 65.56 -37.94 34.51
C PRO A 245 65.06 -39.30 34.99
N ASP A 246 63.80 -39.62 34.69
CA ASP A 246 63.37 -41.02 34.66
C ASP A 246 62.42 -41.34 33.50
N MET A 247 62.54 -42.61 33.12
CA MET A 247 62.23 -43.29 31.85
C MET A 247 60.74 -43.64 31.65
N PRO A 248 60.34 -44.12 30.46
CA PRO A 248 59.00 -43.93 29.89
C PRO A 248 58.03 -45.06 30.24
N ASP A 249 56.74 -44.81 30.07
CA ASP A 249 55.76 -45.88 29.90
C ASP A 249 54.86 -45.64 28.70
N ASP A 250 54.74 -46.71 27.93
CA ASP A 250 53.96 -46.91 26.72
C ASP A 250 52.47 -46.82 27.04
N SER A 251 51.69 -46.18 26.15
CA SER A 251 50.46 -46.80 25.60
C SER A 251 49.78 -45.93 24.54
N LYS A 252 50.01 -46.36 23.29
CA LYS A 252 48.96 -46.74 22.33
C LYS A 252 48.01 -45.65 21.79
N ALA A 253 48.47 -45.08 20.67
CA ALA A 253 47.88 -45.15 19.32
C ALA A 253 46.51 -44.48 18.99
N PRO A 254 46.31 -44.07 17.72
CA PRO A 254 45.74 -42.76 17.40
C PRO A 254 44.49 -42.77 16.48
N SER A 255 43.78 -41.62 16.44
CA SER A 255 43.15 -40.90 15.29
C SER A 255 42.25 -41.65 14.27
N PRO A 256 41.63 -41.00 13.24
CA PRO A 256 41.39 -39.56 12.99
C PRO A 256 39.94 -39.22 12.51
N GLU A 257 39.75 -37.92 12.30
CA GLU A 257 38.76 -37.25 11.44
C GLU A 257 38.68 -37.82 10.01
N ALA A 258 37.54 -37.60 9.34
CA ALA A 258 37.49 -37.43 7.88
C ALA A 258 36.27 -36.59 7.46
N GLN A 259 36.55 -35.54 6.68
CA GLN A 259 35.61 -34.75 5.89
C GLN A 259 35.22 -35.44 4.56
N SER A 260 34.17 -34.87 3.97
CA SER A 260 33.86 -34.74 2.54
C SER A 260 33.16 -35.89 1.79
N ASN A 261 32.00 -35.60 1.18
CA ASN A 261 31.92 -35.29 -0.26
C ASN A 261 30.50 -35.00 -0.78
N SER A 262 30.48 -33.97 -1.64
CA SER A 262 29.65 -33.60 -2.81
C SER A 262 28.58 -34.51 -3.43
N ARG A 263 27.59 -33.83 -4.07
CA ARG A 263 26.96 -33.95 -5.43
C ARG A 263 25.42 -33.91 -5.36
N ALA A 264 24.77 -32.87 -5.91
CA ALA A 264 24.35 -32.64 -7.31
C ALA A 264 23.09 -33.45 -7.70
N ASP A 265 21.96 -32.77 -7.98
CA ASP A 265 21.42 -32.61 -9.35
C ASP A 265 20.01 -31.98 -9.37
N ALA A 266 19.75 -31.31 -10.49
CA ALA A 266 18.57 -30.54 -10.86
C ALA A 266 17.38 -31.39 -11.34
N ALA A 267 16.17 -30.81 -11.35
CA ALA A 267 15.23 -30.88 -12.49
C ALA A 267 13.97 -30.02 -12.26
N ALA A 268 13.60 -29.29 -13.32
CA ALA A 268 12.39 -28.53 -13.50
C ALA A 268 11.19 -29.40 -13.93
N ALA A 269 9.97 -28.95 -13.66
CA ALA A 269 8.79 -29.21 -14.51
C ALA A 269 7.66 -28.21 -14.24
N ALA A 270 7.33 -27.42 -15.25
CA ALA A 270 6.14 -26.58 -15.33
C ALA A 270 4.99 -27.36 -15.97
N SER A 271 3.78 -27.26 -15.40
CA SER A 271 2.55 -27.77 -16.02
C SER A 271 1.64 -26.60 -16.40
N ARG A 272 1.41 -26.45 -17.70
CA ARG A 272 0.43 -25.53 -18.30
C ARG A 272 -0.92 -26.24 -18.41
N THR A 273 -1.99 -25.64 -17.89
CA THR A 273 -3.36 -26.05 -18.15
C THR A 273 -4.07 -25.03 -19.06
N SER A 274 -4.90 -25.56 -19.95
CA SER A 274 -5.46 -24.97 -21.16
C SER A 274 -6.51 -23.88 -20.93
N LEU A 275 -6.47 -22.83 -21.75
CA LEU A 275 -7.51 -21.80 -21.87
C LEU A 275 -8.77 -22.33 -22.58
N ALA A 276 -9.94 -22.00 -22.02
CA ALA A 276 -11.25 -22.26 -22.60
C ALA A 276 -11.60 -21.24 -23.71
N ARG A 277 -12.44 -21.68 -24.65
CA ARG A 277 -12.86 -20.97 -25.86
C ARG A 277 -13.95 -19.93 -25.56
N THR A 278 -13.76 -18.70 -26.03
CA THR A 278 -14.75 -17.60 -26.01
C THR A 278 -15.70 -17.69 -27.21
N ASN A 279 -17.01 -17.77 -26.97
CA ASN A 279 -18.04 -17.55 -28.01
C ASN A 279 -19.45 -17.32 -27.42
N ASP A 280 -19.57 -16.56 -26.33
CA ASP A 280 -20.86 -16.01 -25.91
C ASP A 280 -20.79 -14.47 -25.95
N PRO A 281 -21.79 -13.78 -26.54
CA PRO A 281 -21.78 -12.33 -26.72
C PRO A 281 -22.06 -11.64 -25.38
N LEU A 282 -21.06 -10.95 -24.82
CA LEU A 282 -21.25 -10.03 -23.70
C LEU A 282 -22.04 -8.80 -24.17
N ALA A 283 -23.21 -8.62 -23.56
CA ALA A 283 -24.08 -7.48 -23.76
C ALA A 283 -23.35 -6.17 -23.37
N SER A 284 -23.53 -5.15 -24.19
CA SER A 284 -22.98 -3.81 -23.99
C SER A 284 -23.50 -3.18 -22.69
N ALA A 285 -22.60 -2.81 -21.80
CA ALA A 285 -22.89 -1.92 -20.68
C ALA A 285 -21.80 -0.84 -20.60
N ALA A 286 -21.86 0.16 -21.50
CA ALA A 286 -21.45 1.51 -21.10
C ALA A 286 -22.64 2.09 -20.38
N GLY A 287 -22.63 1.95 -19.08
CA GLY A 287 -23.42 2.75 -18.18
C GLY A 287 -22.54 2.90 -16.96
N THR A 288 -22.26 4.13 -16.55
CA THR A 288 -22.00 4.45 -15.16
C THR A 288 -23.15 3.81 -14.38
N LEU A 289 -22.92 2.61 -13.85
CA LEU A 289 -23.92 1.89 -13.08
C LEU A 289 -23.89 2.53 -11.70
N ALA A 290 -24.53 3.70 -11.58
CA ALA A 290 -24.92 4.21 -10.29
C ALA A 290 -25.84 3.15 -9.67
N CYS A 291 -25.31 2.35 -8.75
CA CYS A 291 -26.11 1.44 -7.95
C CYS A 291 -26.96 2.28 -6.99
N VAL A 292 -28.10 2.76 -7.49
CA VAL A 292 -29.15 3.45 -6.74
C VAL A 292 -29.78 2.54 -5.65
N ALA A 293 -29.41 1.26 -5.60
CA ALA A 293 -30.09 0.25 -4.81
C ALA A 293 -29.34 -0.22 -3.54
N THR A 294 -28.71 0.68 -2.77
CA THR A 294 -28.48 0.49 -1.30
C THR A 294 -28.41 1.81 -0.51
N LEU A 295 -28.74 2.96 -1.11
CA LEU A 295 -28.39 4.28 -0.57
C LEU A 295 -29.01 4.67 0.78
N SER A 296 -30.15 4.12 1.20
CA SER A 296 -30.68 4.42 2.54
C SER A 296 -29.97 3.66 3.66
N VAL A 297 -29.14 2.67 3.34
CA VAL A 297 -28.53 1.77 4.33
C VAL A 297 -27.20 2.33 4.83
N VAL A 298 -26.45 3.12 4.05
CA VAL A 298 -25.09 3.53 4.42
C VAL A 298 -25.07 4.58 5.52
N ALA A 299 -25.79 5.71 5.40
CA ALA A 299 -25.86 6.69 6.48
C ALA A 299 -26.44 6.08 7.78
N CYS A 300 -27.45 5.22 7.66
CA CYS A 300 -27.98 4.46 8.80
C CYS A 300 -26.98 3.43 9.34
N ALA A 301 -26.13 2.82 8.51
CA ALA A 301 -25.10 1.86 8.92
C ALA A 301 -23.94 2.56 9.64
N VAL A 302 -23.52 3.75 9.19
CA VAL A 302 -22.56 4.60 9.91
C VAL A 302 -23.08 4.89 11.32
N GLY A 303 -24.35 5.31 11.45
CA GLY A 303 -24.98 5.53 12.76
C GLY A 303 -25.15 4.24 13.59
N ALA A 304 -25.59 3.14 12.98
CA ALA A 304 -25.88 1.89 13.68
C ALA A 304 -24.62 1.11 14.10
N ALA A 305 -23.52 1.20 13.35
CA ALA A 305 -22.23 0.60 13.69
C ALA A 305 -21.66 1.22 14.97
N ARG A 306 -21.85 2.54 15.17
CA ARG A 306 -21.42 3.25 16.38
C ARG A 306 -22.16 2.82 17.64
N LEU A 307 -23.47 2.56 17.56
CA LEU A 307 -24.27 2.11 18.71
C LEU A 307 -23.91 0.69 19.22
N ARG A 308 -23.05 -0.05 18.50
CA ARG A 308 -22.65 -1.43 18.86
C ARG A 308 -21.29 -1.51 19.55
N ARG A 309 -20.56 -0.40 19.69
CA ARG A 309 -19.32 -0.29 20.46
C ARG A 309 -19.61 0.24 21.87
#